data_AF-A0A6B8KJM7-F1
#
_entry.id   AF-A0A6B8KJM7-F1
#
_cell.length_a   1.000
_cell.length_b   1.000
_cell.length_c   1.000
_cell.angle_alpha   90.00
_cell.angle_beta   90.00
_cell.angle_gamma   90.00
#
_symmetry.space_group_name_H-M   'P 1'
#
loop_
_entity.id
_entity.type
_entity.pdbx_description
1 polymer ?
#
loop_
_entity_poly.entity_id
_entity_poly.type
_entity_poly.pdbx_seq_one_letter_code
_entity_poly.pdbx_strand_id
1 'polypeptide(L)'
;MTEIAGYTEQLSYEPGNTVRLFVHTTAPTYDIEIIRDGLKPRTIWSRSGLKGLRQNTPENAYAVGCGWRDPVAIQVDPGWQSGFYLILLRATGADGRSVEREAGFVLRPKSGQRKNRIVLILTTVTATAYNDWGGANSYRSVVDGKSTETLSPRLSLQRPWARGFMRLPINAPRHSDTPDLPTDASPYYPFVDWALAHGYSRHYGDGGWAYYERPFACWAEQNGYQLDYVTQHDLQLRPDCVSGYACAVIVGHDEYWSWEMRDAIENFTRKGGNVMRLGGNFIWQVRLEDDGRTQVCYKTLPDPISATSPSRTTVAWDFKIVNRPGAATFGLTGFGGIYVRLGATTPRAPGGYTVYRPNHWVFDGTDLYYGDMFGAEPSRILAFEVDGVDYTFRNGLPYPTYKDGAPQSLEILAMAPAVRGEPMPPRHGNLRMNPMTDIPTKNAWPIFYDIPEECLEYGAAMMSVMTSGSGQVFNSGCCNWVTGLLREDKMVMTITKNVLDRFTRVAGGSKPRAG
;
A
#
# COMPACT_ATOMS: atom_id res chain seq x y z
N MET A 1 4.01 26.85 21.48
CA MET A 1 3.45 26.70 20.12
C MET A 1 2.17 25.89 20.25
N THR A 2 1.15 26.19 19.45
CA THR A 2 -0.10 25.42 19.44
C THR A 2 0.14 24.07 18.78
N GLU A 3 -0.26 23.00 19.43
CA GLU A 3 -0.15 21.63 18.95
C GLU A 3 -1.49 20.95 19.10
N ILE A 4 -1.86 20.13 18.12
CA ILE A 4 -3.01 19.23 18.19
C ILE A 4 -2.65 17.95 17.45
N ALA A 5 -3.07 16.80 17.96
CA ALA A 5 -2.95 15.52 17.29
C ALA A 5 -3.99 14.55 17.86
N GLY A 6 -4.37 13.53 17.08
CA GLY A 6 -5.34 12.55 17.52
C GLY A 6 -5.24 11.23 16.79
N TYR A 7 -5.79 10.19 17.40
CA TYR A 7 -5.90 8.86 16.83
C TYR A 7 -7.17 8.16 17.31
N THR A 8 -7.69 7.26 16.48
CA THR A 8 -8.84 6.43 16.83
C THR A 8 -8.40 5.16 17.54
N GLU A 9 -9.24 4.62 18.42
CA GLU A 9 -8.99 3.35 19.11
C GLU A 9 -8.79 2.17 18.16
N GLN A 10 -9.53 2.18 17.04
CA GLN A 10 -9.49 1.17 15.99
C GLN A 10 -9.41 1.86 14.63
N LEU A 11 -8.93 1.14 13.62
CA LEU A 11 -8.86 1.64 12.24
C LEU A 11 -10.17 1.47 11.47
N SER A 12 -11.03 0.56 11.91
CA SER A 12 -12.32 0.31 11.27
C SER A 12 -13.44 0.05 12.26
N TYR A 13 -14.65 0.41 11.85
CA TYR A 13 -15.87 0.32 12.67
C TYR A 13 -17.03 -0.22 11.84
N GLU A 14 -18.05 -0.76 12.49
CA GLU A 14 -19.35 -1.07 11.88
C GLU A 14 -20.36 0.06 12.11
N PRO A 15 -21.39 0.20 11.24
CA PRO A 15 -22.51 1.10 11.50
C PRO A 15 -23.14 0.83 12.88
N GLY A 16 -23.38 1.87 13.67
CA GLY A 16 -23.87 1.77 15.04
C GLY A 16 -22.80 1.57 16.12
N ASN A 17 -21.52 1.37 15.75
CA ASN A 17 -20.43 1.39 16.73
C ASN A 17 -20.15 2.82 17.22
N THR A 18 -19.37 2.93 18.30
CA THR A 18 -18.85 4.20 18.79
C THR A 18 -17.38 4.32 18.41
N VAL A 19 -17.04 5.36 17.64
CA VAL A 19 -15.64 5.75 17.40
C VAL A 19 -15.14 6.45 18.65
N ARG A 20 -14.02 5.97 19.20
CA ARG A 20 -13.31 6.61 20.32
C ARG A 20 -12.08 7.31 19.78
N LEU A 21 -12.09 8.64 19.82
CA LEU A 21 -11.03 9.49 19.31
C LEU A 21 -10.26 10.13 20.47
N PHE A 22 -8.99 9.77 20.62
CA PHE A 22 -8.10 10.35 21.62
C PHE A 22 -7.41 11.57 21.03
N VAL A 23 -7.40 12.69 21.76
CA VAL A 23 -6.86 13.95 21.28
C VAL A 23 -5.92 14.56 22.34
N HIS A 24 -4.75 14.96 21.89
CA HIS A 24 -3.86 15.85 22.63
C HIS A 24 -3.94 17.24 21.99
N THR A 25 -4.03 18.28 22.80
CA THR A 25 -3.83 19.65 22.32
C THR A 25 -3.28 20.57 23.41
N THR A 26 -2.47 21.55 23.02
CA THR A 26 -2.02 22.64 23.90
C THR A 26 -2.95 23.85 23.86
N ALA A 27 -3.92 23.88 22.93
CA ALA A 27 -4.94 24.92 22.86
C ALA A 27 -6.05 24.73 23.93
N PRO A 28 -6.70 25.81 24.38
CA PRO A 28 -7.80 25.72 25.34
C PRO A 28 -9.04 25.03 24.76
N THR A 29 -9.27 25.18 23.45
CA THR A 29 -10.37 24.52 22.74
C THR A 29 -9.92 24.04 21.37
N TYR A 30 -10.68 23.10 20.82
CA TYR A 30 -10.51 22.60 19.46
C TYR A 30 -11.85 22.16 18.87
N ASP A 31 -11.85 22.02 17.56
CA ASP A 31 -12.99 21.58 16.76
C ASP A 31 -12.67 20.27 16.05
N ILE A 32 -13.70 19.46 15.84
CA ILE A 32 -13.65 18.22 15.07
C ILE A 32 -14.64 18.33 13.91
N GLU A 33 -14.18 17.95 12.73
CA GLU A 33 -15.02 17.72 11.55
C GLU A 33 -14.77 16.32 11.01
N ILE A 34 -15.83 15.56 10.71
CA ILE A 34 -15.73 14.26 10.04
C ILE A 34 -16.30 14.38 8.64
N ILE A 35 -15.50 13.96 7.68
CA ILE A 35 -15.80 14.00 6.25
C ILE A 35 -15.80 12.57 5.73
N ARG A 36 -16.90 12.13 5.11
CA ARG A 36 -16.86 10.94 4.24
C ARG A 36 -16.10 11.34 2.99
N ASP A 37 -14.86 10.88 2.88
CA ASP A 37 -13.97 11.24 1.76
C ASP A 37 -14.23 10.30 0.56
N GLY A 38 -13.86 10.77 -0.63
CA GLY A 38 -14.16 10.14 -1.91
C GLY A 38 -14.24 11.18 -3.03
N LEU A 39 -14.94 10.86 -4.13
CA LEU A 39 -15.08 11.77 -5.28
C LEU A 39 -15.80 13.08 -4.91
N LYS A 40 -16.82 12.97 -4.05
CA LYS A 40 -17.59 14.10 -3.53
C LYS A 40 -17.53 14.10 -2.01
N PRO A 41 -16.45 14.63 -1.41
CA PRO A 41 -16.31 14.67 0.04
C PRO A 41 -17.47 15.42 0.68
N ARG A 42 -18.00 14.89 1.79
CA ARG A 42 -19.10 15.52 2.53
C ARG A 42 -18.85 15.48 4.02
N THR A 43 -19.00 16.62 4.67
CA THR A 43 -19.07 16.71 6.12
C THR A 43 -20.35 16.03 6.58
N ILE A 44 -20.20 15.04 7.45
CA ILE A 44 -21.32 14.24 7.99
C ILE A 44 -21.56 14.50 9.46
N TRP A 45 -20.56 15.05 10.14
CA TRP A 45 -20.57 15.28 11.57
C TRP A 45 -19.53 16.34 11.92
N SER A 46 -19.86 17.21 12.87
CA SER A 46 -18.93 18.21 13.39
C SER A 46 -19.26 18.55 14.84
N ARG A 47 -18.24 18.97 15.58
CA ARG A 47 -18.38 19.46 16.94
C ARG A 47 -17.31 20.49 17.24
N SER A 48 -17.73 21.67 17.72
CA SER A 48 -16.84 22.78 18.00
C SER A 48 -16.74 23.09 19.50
N GLY A 49 -15.70 23.81 19.90
CA GLY A 49 -15.51 24.30 21.26
C GLY A 49 -15.25 23.19 22.28
N LEU A 50 -14.69 22.06 21.85
CA LEU A 50 -14.30 20.99 22.75
C LEU A 50 -13.15 21.44 23.64
N LYS A 51 -13.23 21.14 24.93
CA LYS A 51 -12.17 21.47 25.88
C LYS A 51 -10.88 20.74 25.50
N GLY A 52 -9.81 21.50 25.29
CA GLY A 52 -8.48 20.96 25.04
C GLY A 52 -7.87 20.32 26.28
N LEU A 53 -7.08 19.27 26.07
CA LEU A 53 -6.38 18.56 27.13
C LEU A 53 -4.93 18.30 26.70
N ARG A 54 -3.99 18.84 27.47
CA ARG A 54 -2.57 18.51 27.32
C ARG A 54 -2.29 17.19 28.03
N GLN A 55 -1.81 16.22 27.28
CA GLN A 55 -1.55 14.86 27.77
C GLN A 55 -0.07 14.50 27.63
N ASN A 56 0.45 13.70 28.56
CA ASN A 56 1.81 13.18 28.44
C ASN A 56 1.87 12.13 27.33
N THR A 57 2.94 12.16 26.54
CA THR A 57 3.21 11.20 25.46
C THR A 57 4.58 10.57 25.74
N PRO A 58 4.68 9.23 25.84
CA PRO A 58 5.98 8.56 25.99
C PRO A 58 6.90 8.82 24.80
N GLU A 59 8.21 8.88 25.03
CA GLU A 59 9.19 9.04 23.94
C GLU A 59 9.14 7.88 22.93
N ASN A 60 8.82 6.68 23.41
CA ASN A 60 8.64 5.48 22.60
C ASN A 60 7.17 5.21 22.22
N ALA A 61 6.31 6.24 22.16
CA ALA A 61 4.91 6.09 21.78
C ALA A 61 4.70 5.41 20.43
N TYR A 62 5.69 5.45 19.52
CA TYR A 62 5.69 4.67 18.29
C TYR A 62 5.52 3.15 18.54
N ALA A 63 6.05 2.62 19.64
CA ALA A 63 6.03 1.20 19.99
C ALA A 63 4.98 0.84 21.05
N VAL A 64 4.78 1.71 22.05
CA VAL A 64 3.89 1.42 23.20
C VAL A 64 2.54 2.16 23.14
N GLY A 65 2.36 3.03 22.16
CA GLY A 65 1.19 3.91 22.05
C GLY A 65 1.31 5.16 22.93
N CYS A 66 0.43 6.13 22.68
CA CYS A 66 0.44 7.41 23.39
C CYS A 66 -0.11 7.32 24.82
N GLY A 67 -0.99 6.36 25.11
CA GLY A 67 -1.66 6.25 26.41
C GLY A 67 -2.56 7.45 26.75
N TRP A 68 -3.03 8.19 25.73
CA TRP A 68 -3.96 9.29 25.93
C TRP A 68 -5.30 8.75 26.43
N ARG A 69 -6.00 9.56 27.22
CA ARG A 69 -7.24 9.24 27.94
C ARG A 69 -8.35 10.21 27.55
N ASP A 70 -9.53 9.97 28.10
CA ASP A 70 -10.75 10.76 27.88
C ASP A 70 -11.12 10.92 26.40
N PRO A 71 -11.36 9.81 25.66
CA PRO A 71 -11.66 9.89 24.25
C PRO A 71 -12.98 10.61 23.99
N VAL A 72 -13.04 11.37 22.91
CA VAL A 72 -14.29 11.86 22.37
C VAL A 72 -15.04 10.67 21.77
N ALA A 73 -16.19 10.35 22.34
CA ALA A 73 -17.09 9.32 21.84
C ALA A 73 -17.97 9.88 20.72
N ILE A 74 -17.89 9.26 19.54
CA ILE A 74 -18.63 9.67 18.35
C ILE A 74 -19.47 8.48 17.90
N GLN A 75 -20.79 8.62 17.99
CA GLN A 75 -21.72 7.56 17.61
C GLN A 75 -21.82 7.51 16.08
N VAL A 76 -21.51 6.35 15.50
CA VAL A 76 -21.68 6.12 14.06
C VAL A 76 -23.15 5.90 13.77
N ASP A 77 -23.75 6.78 12.98
CA ASP A 77 -25.13 6.62 12.54
C ASP A 77 -25.27 5.33 11.69
N PRO A 78 -26.24 4.45 11.96
CA PRO A 78 -26.49 3.26 11.15
C PRO A 78 -26.75 3.52 9.65
N GLY A 79 -27.09 4.75 9.26
CA GLY A 79 -27.27 5.21 7.89
C GLY A 79 -25.99 5.66 7.19
N TRP A 80 -24.86 5.78 7.90
CA TRP A 80 -23.57 6.09 7.28
C TRP A 80 -23.14 4.95 6.33
N GLN A 81 -22.66 5.33 5.15
CA GLN A 81 -22.27 4.40 4.09
C GLN A 81 -20.83 3.93 4.26
N SER A 82 -20.49 2.73 3.78
CA SER A 82 -19.10 2.30 3.76
C SER A 82 -18.21 3.31 3.03
N GLY A 83 -17.00 3.51 3.54
CA GLY A 83 -16.10 4.57 3.07
C GLY A 83 -14.92 4.79 4.00
N PHE A 84 -14.00 5.63 3.55
CA PHE A 84 -13.00 6.25 4.41
C PHE A 84 -13.54 7.56 5.00
N TYR A 85 -13.35 7.74 6.29
CA TYR A 85 -13.85 8.87 7.06
C TYR A 85 -12.66 9.65 7.60
N LEU A 86 -12.40 10.80 6.99
CA LEU A 86 -11.35 11.73 7.39
C LEU A 86 -11.83 12.56 8.58
N ILE A 87 -11.03 12.61 9.64
CA ILE A 87 -11.26 13.46 10.80
C ILE A 87 -10.29 14.64 10.74
N LEU A 88 -10.82 15.86 10.70
CA LEU A 88 -10.04 17.09 10.81
C LEU A 88 -10.14 17.62 12.23
N LEU A 89 -8.98 17.81 12.85
CA LEU A 89 -8.80 18.40 14.18
C LEU A 89 -8.25 19.81 14.01
N ARG A 90 -8.97 20.83 14.47
CA ARG A 90 -8.55 22.24 14.36
C ARG A 90 -8.43 22.86 15.73
N ALA A 91 -7.27 23.43 16.03
CA ALA A 91 -7.03 24.15 17.27
C ALA A 91 -6.52 25.56 16.96
N THR A 92 -7.07 26.56 17.65
CA THR A 92 -6.60 27.95 17.56
C THR A 92 -5.81 28.31 18.81
N GLY A 93 -4.57 28.75 18.61
CA GLY A 93 -3.68 29.19 19.68
C GLY A 93 -4.09 30.51 20.31
N ALA A 94 -3.50 30.82 21.46
CA ALA A 94 -3.60 32.14 22.08
C ALA A 94 -3.01 33.25 21.18
N ASP A 95 -2.13 32.90 20.25
CA ASP A 95 -1.56 33.79 19.23
C ASP A 95 -2.48 33.99 18.00
N GLY A 96 -3.70 33.43 18.02
CA GLY A 96 -4.66 33.49 16.93
C GLY A 96 -4.35 32.57 15.74
N ARG A 97 -3.22 31.84 15.75
CA ARG A 97 -2.87 30.90 14.68
C ARG A 97 -3.64 29.60 14.83
N SER A 98 -4.20 29.12 13.73
CA SER A 98 -4.90 27.83 13.68
C SER A 98 -3.96 26.73 13.18
N VAL A 99 -3.97 25.60 13.88
CA VAL A 99 -3.27 24.37 13.50
C VAL A 99 -4.31 23.30 13.19
N GLU A 100 -4.13 22.62 12.06
CA GLU A 100 -5.00 21.52 11.64
C GLU A 100 -4.18 20.23 11.54
N ARG A 101 -4.75 19.12 12.01
CA ARG A 101 -4.21 17.76 11.85
C ARG A 101 -5.32 16.76 11.54
N GLU A 102 -4.91 15.65 10.95
CA GLU A 102 -5.80 14.61 10.47
C GLU A 102 -5.73 13.35 11.34
N ALA A 103 -6.88 12.71 11.52
CA ALA A 103 -7.01 11.30 11.84
C ALA A 103 -7.99 10.67 10.85
N GLY A 104 -8.24 9.37 10.94
CA GLY A 104 -9.22 8.75 10.07
C GLY A 104 -9.57 7.34 10.49
N PHE A 105 -10.70 6.85 10.00
CA PHE A 105 -11.15 5.47 10.16
C PHE A 105 -11.92 5.00 8.92
N VAL A 106 -12.04 3.69 8.79
CA VAL A 106 -12.84 3.04 7.77
C VAL A 106 -14.20 2.66 8.36
N LEU A 107 -15.28 3.04 7.70
CA LEU A 107 -16.58 2.47 7.99
C LEU A 107 -16.82 1.27 7.09
N ARG A 108 -17.03 0.11 7.71
CA ARG A 108 -17.30 -1.15 7.03
C ARG A 108 -18.74 -1.19 6.52
N PRO A 109 -19.03 -2.00 5.49
CA PRO A 109 -20.38 -2.21 5.00
C PRO A 109 -21.30 -2.76 6.10
N LYS A 110 -22.60 -2.46 5.99
CA LYS A 110 -23.62 -3.19 6.75
C LYS A 110 -23.67 -4.64 6.27
N SER A 111 -23.84 -5.58 7.19
CA SER A 111 -23.90 -7.01 6.86
C SER A 111 -25.00 -7.32 5.84
N GLY A 112 -24.73 -8.23 4.88
CA GLY A 112 -25.73 -8.80 3.96
C GLY A 112 -25.80 -8.23 2.54
N GLN A 113 -25.17 -7.09 2.21
CA GLN A 113 -25.21 -6.49 0.86
C GLN A 113 -23.87 -6.52 0.12
N ARG A 114 -23.41 -7.73 -0.27
CA ARG A 114 -22.05 -7.92 -0.85
C ARG A 114 -22.01 -8.50 -2.26
N LYS A 115 -23.08 -9.16 -2.72
CA LYS A 115 -23.10 -9.83 -4.03
C LYS A 115 -22.84 -8.84 -5.16
N ASN A 116 -21.93 -9.19 -6.07
CA ASN A 116 -21.53 -8.39 -7.24
C ASN A 116 -20.93 -7.02 -6.91
N ARG A 117 -20.54 -6.76 -5.65
CA ARG A 117 -19.87 -5.53 -5.25
C ARG A 117 -18.35 -5.73 -5.21
N ILE A 118 -17.65 -4.61 -5.18
CA ILE A 118 -16.21 -4.53 -5.03
C ILE A 118 -15.90 -4.14 -3.60
N VAL A 119 -14.94 -4.82 -2.98
CA VAL A 119 -14.37 -4.42 -1.68
C VAL A 119 -12.95 -3.89 -1.88
N LEU A 120 -12.71 -2.64 -1.48
CA LEU A 120 -11.38 -2.05 -1.43
C LEU A 120 -10.75 -2.33 -0.06
N ILE A 121 -9.57 -2.97 -0.08
CA ILE A 121 -8.79 -3.27 1.11
C ILE A 121 -7.70 -2.20 1.25
N LEU A 122 -7.80 -1.37 2.31
CA LEU A 122 -6.80 -0.36 2.60
C LEU A 122 -5.53 -0.98 3.19
N THR A 123 -4.36 -0.51 2.74
CA THR A 123 -3.04 -1.07 3.07
C THR A 123 -2.53 -0.59 4.43
N THR A 124 -3.41 -0.65 5.43
CA THR A 124 -3.20 -0.10 6.78
C THR A 124 -1.97 -0.65 7.51
N VAL A 125 -1.51 -1.87 7.21
CA VAL A 125 -0.30 -2.45 7.83
C VAL A 125 0.96 -1.83 7.21
N THR A 126 0.96 -1.60 5.89
CA THR A 126 2.02 -0.82 5.23
C THR A 126 2.02 0.62 5.72
N ALA A 127 0.85 1.27 5.80
CA ALA A 127 0.75 2.61 6.37
C ALA A 127 1.32 2.69 7.80
N THR A 128 1.03 1.71 8.66
CA THR A 128 1.59 1.62 10.02
C THR A 128 3.11 1.45 10.00
N ALA A 129 3.64 0.63 9.10
CA ALA A 129 5.09 0.39 8.96
C ALA A 129 5.87 1.64 8.58
N TYR A 130 5.25 2.54 7.81
CA TYR A 130 5.88 3.78 7.35
C TYR A 130 5.54 5.01 8.19
N ASN A 131 4.50 4.95 9.04
CA ASN A 131 4.12 6.03 9.94
C ASN A 131 5.27 6.36 10.91
N ASP A 132 5.92 7.50 10.68
CA ASP A 132 7.05 8.03 11.45
C ASP A 132 6.60 8.97 12.58
N TRP A 133 5.29 9.09 12.83
CA TRP A 133 4.81 9.83 13.99
C TRP A 133 5.32 9.19 15.28
N GLY A 134 5.85 10.02 16.18
CA GLY A 134 6.50 9.58 17.40
C GLY A 134 7.98 9.24 17.21
N GLY A 135 8.55 9.42 16.02
CA GLY A 135 10.00 9.38 15.80
C GLY A 135 10.56 8.02 15.35
N ALA A 136 9.74 6.99 15.15
CA ALA A 136 10.21 5.75 14.56
C ALA A 136 9.15 5.02 13.72
N ASN A 137 9.64 4.19 12.81
CA ASN A 137 8.88 3.33 11.91
C ASN A 137 9.67 2.02 11.62
N SER A 138 9.24 1.22 10.65
CA SER A 138 9.89 -0.06 10.31
C SER A 138 11.23 0.06 9.56
N TYR A 139 11.74 1.28 9.37
CA TYR A 139 13.01 1.54 8.69
C TYR A 139 13.93 2.48 9.47
N ARG A 140 13.38 3.37 10.31
CA ARG A 140 14.12 4.44 10.97
C ARG A 140 13.64 4.65 12.39
N SER A 141 14.52 5.16 13.25
CA SER A 141 14.19 5.57 14.61
C SER A 141 15.04 6.74 15.07
N VAL A 142 14.48 7.58 15.93
CA VAL A 142 15.18 8.64 16.63
C VAL A 142 15.61 8.14 18.01
N VAL A 143 16.92 8.07 18.25
CA VAL A 143 17.51 7.69 19.53
C VAL A 143 18.28 8.90 20.08
N ASP A 144 17.98 9.32 21.31
CA ASP A 144 18.58 10.50 21.96
C ASP A 144 18.51 11.78 21.09
N GLY A 145 17.39 11.98 20.40
CA GLY A 145 17.17 13.13 19.51
C GLY A 145 17.92 13.07 18.17
N LYS A 146 18.62 11.97 17.87
CA LYS A 146 19.32 11.76 16.60
C LYS A 146 18.60 10.72 15.75
N SER A 147 18.31 11.05 14.50
CA SER A 147 17.80 10.07 13.53
C SER A 147 18.87 9.01 13.28
N THR A 148 18.45 7.75 13.35
CA THR A 148 19.25 6.58 12.99
C THR A 148 18.51 5.77 11.92
N GLU A 149 19.25 5.05 11.09
CA GLU A 149 18.70 4.04 10.17
C GLU A 149 18.43 2.71 10.88
N THR A 150 18.10 2.76 12.18
CA THR A 150 17.73 1.59 12.97
C THR A 150 16.22 1.45 12.95
N LEU A 151 15.71 0.33 12.45
CA LEU A 151 14.28 0.03 12.43
C LEU A 151 13.70 -0.18 13.84
N SER A 152 12.39 0.05 14.00
CA SER A 152 11.64 -0.44 15.14
C SER A 152 10.88 -1.72 14.78
N PRO A 153 11.11 -2.85 15.50
CA PRO A 153 10.43 -4.10 15.19
C PRO A 153 9.00 -4.15 15.74
N ARG A 154 8.58 -3.19 16.57
CA ARG A 154 7.26 -3.14 17.19
C ARG A 154 6.66 -1.76 17.00
N LEU A 155 5.47 -1.67 16.41
CA LEU A 155 4.77 -0.43 16.12
C LEU A 155 3.35 -0.48 16.66
N SER A 156 2.94 0.56 17.38
CA SER A 156 1.60 0.69 17.92
C SER A 156 0.67 1.40 16.94
N LEU A 157 -0.58 0.96 16.89
CA LEU A 157 -1.68 1.69 16.25
C LEU A 157 -2.23 2.82 17.13
N GLN A 158 -1.94 2.82 18.43
CA GLN A 158 -2.46 3.81 19.38
C GLN A 158 -1.62 5.09 19.36
N ARG A 159 -1.42 5.62 18.15
CA ARG A 159 -0.66 6.84 17.88
C ARG A 159 -1.25 7.58 16.67
N PRO A 160 -1.11 8.91 16.59
CA PRO A 160 -1.51 9.67 15.41
C PRO A 160 -0.81 9.22 14.13
N TRP A 161 -1.43 9.61 13.00
CA TRP A 161 -0.83 9.46 11.69
C TRP A 161 0.09 10.65 11.38
N ALA A 162 1.24 10.37 10.79
CA ALA A 162 2.10 11.43 10.28
C ALA A 162 1.41 12.18 9.13
N ARG A 163 1.79 13.45 8.95
CA ARG A 163 1.20 14.30 7.91
C ARG A 163 1.48 13.72 6.52
N GLY A 164 0.43 13.60 5.71
CA GLY A 164 0.49 13.08 4.34
C GLY A 164 -0.19 11.72 4.14
N PHE A 165 -0.36 10.92 5.20
CA PHE A 165 -1.01 9.60 5.07
C PHE A 165 -2.52 9.70 4.82
N MET A 166 -3.18 10.66 5.47
CA MET A 166 -4.65 10.81 5.41
C MET A 166 -5.14 11.89 4.46
N ARG A 167 -4.32 12.91 4.21
CA ARG A 167 -4.63 13.98 3.25
C ARG A 167 -3.35 14.58 2.69
N LEU A 168 -3.37 14.86 1.38
CA LEU A 168 -2.33 15.57 0.65
C LEU A 168 -2.94 16.73 -0.14
N PRO A 169 -2.18 17.83 -0.33
CA PRO A 169 -2.57 18.85 -1.29
C PRO A 169 -2.50 18.30 -2.71
N ILE A 170 -3.30 18.86 -3.63
CA ILE A 170 -3.48 18.35 -5.00
C ILE A 170 -2.18 18.26 -5.82
N ASN A 171 -1.17 19.06 -5.47
CA ASN A 171 0.11 19.14 -6.17
C ASN A 171 1.28 18.57 -5.34
N ALA A 172 1.02 17.74 -4.33
CA ALA A 172 2.09 17.02 -3.64
C ALA A 172 2.82 16.12 -4.66
N PRO A 173 4.16 16.20 -4.78
CA PRO A 173 4.89 15.41 -5.77
C PRO A 173 4.74 13.91 -5.52
N ARG A 174 4.75 13.14 -6.60
CA ARG A 174 4.69 11.69 -6.59
C ARG A 174 6.02 11.09 -7.04
N HIS A 175 6.23 9.79 -6.80
CA HIS A 175 7.41 9.09 -7.31
C HIS A 175 7.46 9.15 -8.84
N SER A 176 6.30 9.05 -9.50
CA SER A 176 6.13 9.21 -10.94
C SER A 176 6.47 10.62 -11.47
N ASP A 177 6.58 11.64 -10.61
CA ASP A 177 7.04 12.98 -11.00
C ASP A 177 8.58 13.10 -11.02
N THR A 178 9.29 12.05 -10.59
CA THR A 178 10.77 12.03 -10.65
C THR A 178 11.21 12.13 -12.11
N PRO A 179 11.98 13.18 -12.48
CA PRO A 179 12.45 13.36 -13.84
C PRO A 179 13.46 12.26 -14.20
N ASP A 180 13.71 12.10 -15.50
CA ASP A 180 14.82 11.27 -15.96
C ASP A 180 16.13 11.82 -15.38
N LEU A 181 16.98 10.94 -14.88
CA LEU A 181 18.29 11.33 -14.38
C LEU A 181 19.17 11.78 -15.56
N PRO A 182 19.62 13.04 -15.62
CA PRO A 182 20.55 13.47 -16.65
C PRO A 182 21.84 12.63 -16.62
N THR A 183 22.55 12.55 -17.73
CA THR A 183 23.88 11.93 -17.75
C THR A 183 24.79 12.67 -16.76
N ASP A 184 25.56 11.90 -15.98
CA ASP A 184 26.50 12.38 -14.97
C ASP A 184 25.92 13.18 -13.78
N ALA A 185 24.60 13.22 -13.63
CA ALA A 185 23.93 13.88 -12.50
C ALA A 185 23.77 12.94 -11.29
N SER A 186 23.77 13.55 -10.09
CA SER A 186 23.36 12.86 -8.87
C SER A 186 21.83 12.69 -8.83
N PRO A 187 21.31 11.58 -8.27
CA PRO A 187 19.88 11.40 -8.10
C PRO A 187 19.24 12.50 -7.23
N TYR A 188 17.98 12.81 -7.55
CA TYR A 188 17.18 13.83 -6.90
C TYR A 188 15.79 13.28 -6.56
N TYR A 189 15.22 13.67 -5.42
CA TYR A 189 13.96 13.14 -4.89
C TYR A 189 12.95 14.27 -4.62
N PRO A 190 12.20 14.73 -5.64
CA PRO A 190 11.31 15.88 -5.50
C PRO A 190 10.31 15.73 -4.35
N PHE A 191 9.81 14.51 -4.16
CA PHE A 191 8.81 14.21 -3.14
C PHE A 191 9.37 14.34 -1.71
N VAL A 192 10.63 13.94 -1.48
CA VAL A 192 11.30 14.03 -0.17
C VAL A 192 11.57 15.48 0.18
N ASP A 193 12.18 16.22 -0.75
CA ASP A 193 12.48 17.64 -0.58
C ASP A 193 11.24 18.45 -0.27
N TRP A 194 10.18 18.21 -1.05
CA TRP A 194 8.89 18.83 -0.81
C TRP A 194 8.33 18.48 0.57
N ALA A 195 8.44 17.22 1.01
CA ALA A 195 7.97 16.80 2.33
C ALA A 195 8.66 17.58 3.45
N LEU A 196 9.99 17.61 3.40
CA LEU A 196 10.82 18.28 4.39
C LEU A 196 10.54 19.78 4.42
N ALA A 197 10.41 20.42 3.26
CA ALA A 197 10.13 21.86 3.15
C ALA A 197 8.73 22.25 3.67
N HIS A 198 7.74 21.37 3.60
CA HIS A 198 6.35 21.66 3.97
C HIS A 198 5.89 21.00 5.28
N GLY A 199 6.82 20.34 5.99
CA GLY A 199 6.56 19.66 7.26
C GLY A 199 5.61 18.47 7.11
N TYR A 200 5.74 17.71 6.02
CA TYR A 200 5.10 16.42 5.82
C TYR A 200 6.08 15.29 6.17
N SER A 201 5.54 14.10 6.46
CA SER A 201 6.38 12.91 6.58
C SER A 201 7.13 12.67 5.28
N ARG A 202 8.43 12.38 5.32
CA ARG A 202 9.16 11.96 4.11
C ARG A 202 8.60 10.67 3.49
N HIS A 203 7.78 9.93 4.24
CA HIS A 203 7.17 8.66 3.87
C HIS A 203 5.73 8.80 3.37
N TYR A 204 5.23 10.01 3.09
CA TYR A 204 3.86 10.18 2.58
C TYR A 204 3.61 9.47 1.23
N GLY A 205 4.68 9.20 0.46
CA GLY A 205 4.62 8.45 -0.80
C GLY A 205 4.71 6.94 -0.62
N ASP A 206 5.06 6.47 0.57
CA ASP A 206 5.34 5.06 0.83
C ASP A 206 4.09 4.29 1.28
N GLY A 207 2.93 4.96 1.43
CA GLY A 207 1.67 4.30 1.73
C GLY A 207 0.58 5.24 2.22
N GLY A 208 -0.63 4.70 2.38
CA GLY A 208 -1.76 5.39 3.00
C GLY A 208 -2.77 6.00 2.04
N TRP A 209 -3.96 6.24 2.60
CA TRP A 209 -5.18 6.64 1.91
C TRP A 209 -4.97 7.75 0.89
N ALA A 210 -4.31 8.84 1.30
CA ALA A 210 -4.21 10.04 0.47
C ALA A 210 -3.45 9.81 -0.83
N TYR A 211 -2.42 8.96 -0.80
CA TYR A 211 -1.51 8.79 -1.91
C TYR A 211 -2.03 7.75 -2.90
N TYR A 212 -2.56 6.61 -2.45
CA TYR A 212 -2.91 5.48 -3.33
C TYR A 212 -4.41 5.19 -3.39
N GLU A 213 -5.04 4.85 -2.27
CA GLU A 213 -6.41 4.34 -2.27
C GLU A 213 -7.45 5.41 -2.61
N ARG A 214 -7.24 6.66 -2.18
CA ARG A 214 -8.14 7.78 -2.47
C ARG A 214 -8.21 8.08 -3.97
N PRO A 215 -7.10 8.26 -4.72
CA PRO A 215 -7.16 8.38 -6.18
C PRO A 215 -7.96 7.28 -6.87
N PHE A 216 -7.74 6.01 -6.49
CA PHE A 216 -8.49 4.90 -7.05
C PHE A 216 -9.97 4.96 -6.69
N ALA A 217 -10.31 5.23 -5.43
CA ALA A 217 -11.69 5.36 -4.98
C ALA A 217 -12.44 6.45 -5.75
N CYS A 218 -11.82 7.63 -5.92
CA CYS A 218 -12.38 8.71 -6.72
C CYS A 218 -12.60 8.29 -8.18
N TRP A 219 -11.60 7.67 -8.81
CA TRP A 219 -11.71 7.18 -10.19
C TRP A 219 -12.82 6.13 -10.33
N ALA A 220 -12.90 5.18 -9.38
CA ALA A 220 -13.89 4.12 -9.38
C ALA A 220 -15.31 4.70 -9.26
N GLU A 221 -15.54 5.61 -8.31
CA GLU A 221 -16.82 6.32 -8.14
C GLU A 221 -17.17 7.14 -9.39
N GLN A 222 -16.20 7.82 -10.00
CA GLN A 222 -16.40 8.61 -11.23
C GLN A 222 -16.82 7.75 -12.42
N ASN A 223 -16.37 6.49 -12.45
CA ASN A 223 -16.72 5.52 -13.49
C ASN A 223 -17.89 4.60 -13.11
N GLY A 224 -18.62 4.91 -12.03
CA GLY A 224 -19.86 4.22 -11.64
C GLY A 224 -19.66 2.93 -10.85
N TYR A 225 -18.44 2.59 -10.45
CA TYR A 225 -18.18 1.44 -9.58
C TYR A 225 -18.56 1.76 -8.13
N GLN A 226 -19.26 0.84 -7.49
CA GLN A 226 -19.62 0.94 -6.08
C GLN A 226 -18.62 0.16 -5.22
N LEU A 227 -17.98 0.86 -4.30
CA LEU A 227 -16.98 0.31 -3.39
C LEU A 227 -17.56 0.18 -1.97
N ASP A 228 -17.29 -0.96 -1.34
CA ASP A 228 -17.22 -1.07 0.11
C ASP A 228 -15.76 -1.09 0.56
N TYR A 229 -15.50 -0.79 1.83
CA TYR A 229 -14.17 -0.56 2.35
C TYR A 229 -13.91 -1.44 3.57
N VAL A 230 -12.73 -2.06 3.61
CA VAL A 230 -12.19 -2.79 4.75
C VAL A 230 -10.71 -2.46 4.92
N THR A 231 -10.15 -2.79 6.07
CA THR A 231 -8.71 -2.64 6.33
C THR A 231 -8.00 -3.99 6.25
N GLN A 232 -6.69 -4.01 6.04
CA GLN A 232 -5.89 -5.23 6.26
C GLN A 232 -6.09 -5.81 7.68
N HIS A 233 -6.30 -4.97 8.70
CA HIS A 233 -6.59 -5.42 10.06
C HIS A 233 -7.91 -6.21 10.15
N ASP A 234 -8.91 -5.85 9.33
CA ASP A 234 -10.13 -6.64 9.22
C ASP A 234 -9.88 -8.02 8.61
N LEU A 235 -8.97 -8.17 7.64
CA LEU A 235 -8.63 -9.48 7.09
C LEU A 235 -8.08 -10.43 8.17
N GLN A 236 -7.26 -9.93 9.09
CA GLN A 236 -6.74 -10.75 10.18
C GLN A 236 -7.81 -11.02 11.25
N LEU A 237 -8.50 -10.00 11.73
CA LEU A 237 -9.42 -10.12 12.87
C LEU A 237 -10.77 -10.72 12.48
N ARG A 238 -11.13 -10.63 11.19
CA ARG A 238 -12.44 -11.00 10.62
C ARG A 238 -12.25 -11.50 9.19
N PRO A 239 -11.63 -12.69 8.99
CA PRO A 239 -11.25 -13.18 7.66
C PRO A 239 -12.42 -13.28 6.66
N ASP A 240 -13.65 -13.44 7.14
CA ASP A 240 -14.85 -13.43 6.30
C ASP A 240 -15.32 -12.03 5.86
N CYS A 241 -14.57 -10.97 6.15
CA CYS A 241 -14.93 -9.60 5.74
C CYS A 241 -14.93 -9.42 4.21
N VAL A 242 -14.19 -10.24 3.47
CA VAL A 242 -14.19 -10.30 2.00
C VAL A 242 -15.15 -11.36 1.43
N SER A 243 -15.74 -12.20 2.28
CA SER A 243 -16.68 -13.23 1.84
C SER A 243 -17.95 -12.59 1.24
N GLY A 244 -18.34 -13.07 0.06
CA GLY A 244 -19.54 -12.66 -0.66
C GLY A 244 -19.35 -11.55 -1.70
N TYR A 245 -18.17 -10.92 -1.76
CA TYR A 245 -17.81 -9.99 -2.84
C TYR A 245 -17.42 -10.72 -4.11
N ALA A 246 -17.61 -10.07 -5.26
CA ALA A 246 -17.13 -10.62 -6.54
C ALA A 246 -15.65 -10.30 -6.76
N CYS A 247 -15.22 -9.11 -6.33
CA CYS A 247 -13.86 -8.63 -6.49
C CYS A 247 -13.34 -7.97 -5.21
N ALA A 248 -12.16 -8.38 -4.74
CA ALA A 248 -11.37 -7.63 -3.78
C ALA A 248 -10.31 -6.81 -4.54
N VAL A 249 -10.15 -5.54 -4.17
CA VAL A 249 -9.19 -4.63 -4.78
C VAL A 249 -8.17 -4.18 -3.73
N ILE A 250 -6.90 -4.20 -4.11
CA ILE A 250 -5.77 -3.68 -3.32
C ILE A 250 -5.02 -2.70 -4.22
N VAL A 251 -4.61 -1.55 -3.70
CA VAL A 251 -4.05 -0.46 -4.51
C VAL A 251 -2.81 0.12 -3.85
N GLY A 252 -1.79 0.37 -4.64
CA GLY A 252 -0.61 1.10 -4.21
C GLY A 252 0.44 0.20 -3.58
N HIS A 253 0.92 0.62 -2.41
CA HIS A 253 1.96 -0.08 -1.70
C HIS A 253 1.36 -0.96 -0.59
N ASP A 254 1.39 -2.28 -0.78
CA ASP A 254 0.87 -3.29 0.15
C ASP A 254 1.97 -4.27 0.58
N GLU A 255 3.14 -3.73 0.94
CA GLU A 255 4.34 -4.52 1.27
C GLU A 255 4.21 -5.43 2.50
N TYR A 256 3.40 -5.05 3.50
CA TYR A 256 3.33 -5.76 4.77
C TYR A 256 2.02 -6.52 4.96
N TRP A 257 2.12 -7.82 5.23
CA TRP A 257 0.98 -8.71 5.42
C TRP A 257 1.23 -9.70 6.55
N SER A 258 0.19 -10.09 7.28
CA SER A 258 0.28 -11.23 8.19
C SER A 258 -0.11 -12.53 7.50
N TRP A 259 0.27 -13.66 8.13
CA TRP A 259 -0.08 -15.00 7.64
C TRP A 259 -1.59 -15.15 7.47
N GLU A 260 -2.36 -14.69 8.47
CA GLU A 260 -3.81 -14.77 8.49
C GLU A 260 -4.47 -13.93 7.38
N MET A 261 -3.89 -12.78 7.04
CA MET A 261 -4.41 -11.97 5.93
C MET A 261 -4.24 -12.67 4.58
N ARG A 262 -3.10 -13.34 4.37
CA ARG A 262 -2.87 -14.15 3.17
C ARG A 262 -3.84 -15.34 3.14
N ASP A 263 -4.09 -15.99 4.27
CA ASP A 263 -5.09 -17.07 4.37
C ASP A 263 -6.49 -16.57 3.98
N ALA A 264 -6.90 -15.37 4.42
CA ALA A 264 -8.19 -14.79 4.08
C ALA A 264 -8.33 -14.58 2.55
N ILE A 265 -7.31 -14.02 1.90
CA ILE A 265 -7.31 -13.76 0.45
C ILE A 265 -7.27 -15.07 -0.35
N GLU A 266 -6.41 -16.01 0.01
CA GLU A 266 -6.34 -17.30 -0.68
C GLU A 266 -7.64 -18.11 -0.52
N ASN A 267 -8.28 -18.04 0.65
CA ASN A 267 -9.57 -18.70 0.85
C ASN A 267 -10.68 -18.02 0.05
N PHE A 268 -10.63 -16.68 -0.08
CA PHE A 268 -11.54 -15.93 -0.93
C PHE A 268 -11.41 -16.34 -2.40
N THR A 269 -10.18 -16.42 -2.94
CA THR A 269 -9.96 -16.85 -4.33
C THR A 269 -10.33 -18.31 -4.56
N ARG A 270 -9.96 -19.21 -3.64
CA ARG A 270 -10.34 -20.63 -3.72
C ARG A 270 -11.85 -20.84 -3.85
N LYS A 271 -12.63 -20.00 -3.17
CA LYS A 271 -14.12 -20.00 -3.20
C LYS A 271 -14.73 -19.24 -4.40
N GLY A 272 -13.92 -18.78 -5.35
CA GLY A 272 -14.39 -18.12 -6.58
C GLY A 272 -14.38 -16.59 -6.55
N GLY A 273 -13.88 -15.97 -5.47
CA GLY A 273 -13.63 -14.54 -5.42
C GLY A 273 -12.48 -14.14 -6.35
N ASN A 274 -12.55 -12.96 -6.94
CA ASN A 274 -11.47 -12.44 -7.79
C ASN A 274 -10.69 -11.34 -7.08
N VAL A 275 -9.39 -11.26 -7.31
CA VAL A 275 -8.54 -10.20 -6.74
C VAL A 275 -7.93 -9.37 -7.84
N MET A 276 -8.14 -8.06 -7.77
CA MET A 276 -7.43 -7.07 -8.58
C MET A 276 -6.45 -6.33 -7.69
N ARG A 277 -5.17 -6.67 -7.82
CA ARG A 277 -4.09 -5.99 -7.11
C ARG A 277 -3.42 -4.99 -8.04
N LEU A 278 -3.66 -3.72 -7.78
CA LEU A 278 -3.02 -2.57 -8.42
C LEU A 278 -1.84 -2.09 -7.57
N GLY A 279 -0.94 -3.00 -7.20
CA GLY A 279 0.12 -2.74 -6.24
C GLY A 279 1.43 -3.46 -6.54
N GLY A 280 2.46 -3.08 -5.79
CA GLY A 280 3.84 -3.57 -5.93
C GLY A 280 4.51 -3.76 -4.57
N ASN A 281 5.73 -4.30 -4.60
CA ASN A 281 6.61 -4.57 -3.48
C ASN A 281 6.06 -5.55 -2.43
N PHE A 282 5.51 -6.69 -2.84
CA PHE A 282 5.00 -7.68 -1.87
C PHE A 282 6.16 -8.45 -1.19
N ILE A 283 6.61 -8.01 -0.01
CA ILE A 283 7.83 -8.56 0.64
C ILE A 283 7.60 -9.07 2.05
N TRP A 284 7.02 -8.30 2.97
CA TRP A 284 7.20 -8.55 4.41
C TRP A 284 6.08 -9.37 5.04
N GLN A 285 6.48 -10.43 5.74
CA GLN A 285 5.64 -11.07 6.75
C GLN A 285 5.66 -10.25 8.05
N VAL A 286 4.48 -9.93 8.58
CA VAL A 286 4.28 -9.34 9.90
C VAL A 286 3.45 -10.24 10.81
N ARG A 287 3.49 -9.95 12.11
CA ARG A 287 2.46 -10.37 13.05
C ARG A 287 1.71 -9.15 13.54
N LEU A 288 0.39 -9.26 13.71
CA LEU A 288 -0.35 -8.30 14.53
C LEU A 288 -0.71 -8.95 15.87
N GLU A 289 -0.19 -8.37 16.95
CA GLU A 289 -0.39 -8.75 18.34
C GLU A 289 -1.41 -7.81 19.01
N ASP A 290 -1.81 -8.13 20.25
CA ASP A 290 -2.67 -7.28 21.07
C ASP A 290 -3.99 -6.88 20.36
N ASP A 291 -4.71 -7.85 19.80
CA ASP A 291 -5.92 -7.66 18.98
C ASP A 291 -5.70 -6.73 17.78
N GLY A 292 -4.51 -6.77 17.19
CA GLY A 292 -4.15 -5.93 16.06
C GLY A 292 -3.56 -4.57 16.43
N ARG A 293 -3.46 -4.22 17.73
CA ARG A 293 -2.94 -2.91 18.16
C ARG A 293 -1.42 -2.79 18.04
N THR A 294 -0.70 -3.91 17.96
CA THR A 294 0.76 -3.92 17.83
C THR A 294 1.18 -4.68 16.58
N GLN A 295 1.83 -3.99 15.65
CA GLN A 295 2.44 -4.60 14.47
C GLN A 295 3.89 -4.96 14.76
N VAL A 296 4.28 -6.19 14.44
CA VAL A 296 5.62 -6.73 14.70
C VAL A 296 6.29 -7.18 13.41
N CYS A 297 7.49 -6.67 13.15
CA CYS A 297 8.33 -7.06 12.03
C CYS A 297 9.81 -6.90 12.36
N TYR A 298 10.50 -8.02 12.62
CA TYR A 298 11.92 -8.01 12.97
C TYR A 298 12.83 -7.83 11.76
N LYS A 299 12.36 -8.15 10.54
CA LYS A 299 13.10 -8.04 9.28
C LYS A 299 14.45 -8.76 9.34
N THR A 300 15.53 -8.04 9.66
CA THR A 300 16.90 -8.55 9.75
C THR A 300 17.35 -8.81 11.20
N LEU A 301 16.58 -8.34 12.18
CA LEU A 301 16.85 -8.57 13.60
C LEU A 301 16.43 -9.99 14.02
N PRO A 302 17.05 -10.56 15.07
CA PRO A 302 16.64 -11.85 15.61
C PRO A 302 15.20 -11.80 16.13
N ASP A 303 14.29 -12.50 15.47
CA ASP A 303 12.90 -12.65 15.90
C ASP A 303 12.79 -13.78 16.93
N PRO A 304 12.34 -13.50 18.18
CA PRO A 304 12.26 -14.50 19.24
C PRO A 304 11.42 -15.73 18.90
N ILE A 305 10.43 -15.60 18.00
CA ILE A 305 9.57 -16.73 17.63
C ILE A 305 10.27 -17.74 16.70
N SER A 306 11.40 -17.38 16.10
CA SER A 306 12.04 -18.19 15.05
C SER A 306 12.42 -19.60 15.51
N ALA A 307 12.78 -19.76 16.79
CA ALA A 307 13.16 -21.05 17.34
C ALA A 307 11.96 -21.99 17.57
N THR A 308 10.76 -21.44 17.81
CA THR A 308 9.57 -22.22 18.18
C THR A 308 8.53 -22.28 17.07
N SER A 309 8.50 -21.31 16.18
CA SER A 309 7.61 -21.27 15.01
C SER A 309 8.32 -20.58 13.83
N PRO A 310 9.27 -21.26 13.17
CA PRO A 310 10.07 -20.69 12.08
C PRO A 310 9.22 -20.05 10.96
N SER A 311 8.10 -20.68 10.58
CA SER A 311 7.21 -20.15 9.54
C SER A 311 6.55 -18.82 9.90
N ARG A 312 6.53 -18.47 11.19
CA ARG A 312 5.94 -17.23 11.74
C ARG A 312 6.98 -16.14 12.00
N THR A 313 8.25 -16.38 11.66
CA THR A 313 9.31 -15.39 11.69
C THR A 313 8.97 -14.21 10.79
N THR A 314 9.08 -12.99 11.31
CA THR A 314 8.69 -11.77 10.59
C THR A 314 9.82 -11.22 9.73
N VAL A 315 10.18 -12.01 8.72
CA VAL A 315 11.13 -11.72 7.65
C VAL A 315 10.39 -11.61 6.32
N ALA A 316 11.10 -11.53 5.20
CA ALA A 316 10.46 -11.53 3.89
C ALA A 316 9.80 -12.88 3.56
N TRP A 317 8.69 -12.86 2.82
CA TRP A 317 7.91 -14.04 2.46
C TRP A 317 8.69 -15.10 1.70
N ASP A 318 9.58 -14.68 0.82
CA ASP A 318 10.36 -15.57 -0.04
C ASP A 318 11.56 -16.19 0.69
N PHE A 319 11.77 -15.89 1.97
CA PHE A 319 12.80 -16.55 2.76
C PHE A 319 12.36 -17.97 3.12
N LYS A 320 13.26 -18.94 2.93
CA LYS A 320 13.03 -20.38 3.19
C LYS A 320 12.42 -20.68 4.56
N ILE A 321 12.80 -19.92 5.60
CA ILE A 321 12.30 -20.11 6.97
C ILE A 321 10.78 -19.92 7.07
N VAL A 322 10.21 -19.04 6.25
CA VAL A 322 8.77 -18.78 6.17
C VAL A 322 8.06 -19.90 5.40
N ASN A 323 8.73 -20.45 4.38
CA ASN A 323 8.22 -21.52 3.51
C ASN A 323 6.85 -21.19 2.88
N ARG A 324 6.67 -19.92 2.50
CA ARG A 324 5.45 -19.43 1.84
C ARG A 324 5.78 -18.27 0.89
N PRO A 325 6.35 -18.54 -0.29
CA PRO A 325 6.78 -17.50 -1.23
C PRO A 325 5.66 -16.51 -1.57
N GLY A 326 6.01 -15.24 -1.81
CA GLY A 326 5.05 -14.17 -2.03
C GLY A 326 4.20 -14.41 -3.29
N ALA A 327 4.87 -14.86 -4.35
CA ALA A 327 4.26 -15.16 -5.65
C ALA A 327 3.12 -16.19 -5.57
N ALA A 328 3.10 -17.07 -4.56
CA ALA A 328 2.04 -18.06 -4.40
C ALA A 328 0.64 -17.46 -4.14
N THR A 329 0.55 -16.25 -3.57
CA THR A 329 -0.73 -15.59 -3.26
C THR A 329 -1.18 -14.62 -4.36
N PHE A 330 -0.27 -13.80 -4.88
CA PHE A 330 -0.60 -12.73 -5.84
C PHE A 330 0.05 -12.91 -7.22
N GLY A 331 0.70 -14.04 -7.47
CA GLY A 331 1.38 -14.35 -8.73
C GLY A 331 2.75 -13.72 -8.87
N LEU A 332 3.06 -12.62 -8.19
CA LEU A 332 4.34 -11.90 -8.25
C LEU A 332 4.87 -11.59 -6.84
N THR A 333 6.16 -11.30 -6.72
CA THR A 333 6.84 -10.89 -5.48
C THR A 333 7.73 -9.66 -5.70
N GLY A 334 7.94 -8.87 -4.64
CA GLY A 334 8.85 -7.70 -4.69
C GLY A 334 10.27 -8.10 -5.05
N PHE A 335 10.76 -9.25 -4.57
CA PHE A 335 12.08 -9.75 -4.94
C PHE A 335 12.22 -10.14 -6.42
N GLY A 336 11.17 -10.05 -7.22
CA GLY A 336 11.26 -10.17 -8.68
C GLY A 336 11.82 -8.94 -9.40
N GLY A 337 11.84 -7.77 -8.76
CA GLY A 337 12.27 -6.54 -9.45
C GLY A 337 12.21 -5.23 -8.65
N ILE A 338 12.05 -5.26 -7.32
CA ILE A 338 11.84 -4.15 -6.37
C ILE A 338 11.74 -2.75 -6.96
N TYR A 339 12.80 -2.13 -7.51
CA TYR A 339 12.80 -0.72 -7.88
C TYR A 339 12.79 -0.42 -9.37
N VAL A 340 12.04 0.63 -9.72
CA VAL A 340 12.09 1.31 -11.02
C VAL A 340 12.07 2.82 -10.81
N ARG A 341 12.96 3.55 -11.49
CA ARG A 341 13.04 5.03 -11.47
C ARG A 341 13.08 5.65 -10.06
N LEU A 342 13.69 4.96 -9.11
CA LEU A 342 13.95 5.47 -7.77
C LEU A 342 15.46 5.68 -7.59
N GLY A 343 15.89 6.93 -7.54
CA GLY A 343 17.30 7.23 -7.44
C GLY A 343 18.05 6.85 -8.72
N ALA A 344 19.10 6.03 -8.58
CA ALA A 344 19.84 5.46 -9.70
C ALA A 344 19.31 4.10 -10.20
N THR A 345 18.14 3.65 -9.72
CA THR A 345 17.51 2.41 -10.19
C THR A 345 16.78 2.67 -11.50
N THR A 346 17.23 2.01 -12.58
CA THR A 346 16.69 2.17 -13.96
C THR A 346 16.31 3.63 -14.31
N PRO A 347 17.21 4.61 -14.12
CA PRO A 347 16.84 6.01 -13.88
C PRO A 347 16.41 6.77 -15.16
N ARG A 348 16.49 6.10 -16.31
CA ARG A 348 16.06 6.58 -17.64
C ARG A 348 15.09 5.59 -18.32
N ALA A 349 14.59 4.61 -17.58
CA ALA A 349 13.57 3.71 -18.11
C ALA A 349 12.28 4.49 -18.36
N PRO A 350 11.51 4.20 -19.41
CA PRO A 350 10.35 5.01 -19.82
C PRO A 350 9.20 5.06 -18.80
N GLY A 351 9.22 4.21 -17.78
CA GLY A 351 8.23 4.17 -16.71
C GLY A 351 6.93 3.46 -17.08
N GLY A 352 6.93 2.63 -18.13
CA GLY A 352 5.77 1.86 -18.60
C GLY A 352 6.13 0.41 -18.96
N TYR A 353 5.10 -0.39 -19.25
CA TYR A 353 5.23 -1.81 -19.56
C TYR A 353 5.31 -2.06 -21.07
N THR A 354 6.20 -2.97 -21.49
CA THR A 354 6.18 -3.57 -22.84
C THR A 354 5.23 -4.77 -22.87
N VAL A 355 4.32 -4.79 -23.84
CA VAL A 355 3.29 -5.83 -24.00
C VAL A 355 3.84 -7.07 -24.72
N TYR A 356 3.60 -8.26 -24.15
CA TYR A 356 3.99 -9.53 -24.77
C TYR A 356 2.80 -10.40 -25.17
N ARG A 357 1.62 -10.21 -24.57
CA ARG A 357 0.42 -11.01 -24.87
C ARG A 357 -0.78 -10.12 -25.24
N PRO A 358 -0.74 -9.39 -26.37
CA PRO A 358 -1.76 -8.39 -26.72
C PRO A 358 -3.16 -8.98 -26.92
N ASN A 359 -3.27 -10.27 -27.27
CA ASN A 359 -4.56 -10.95 -27.44
C ASN A 359 -5.22 -11.39 -26.11
N HIS A 360 -4.58 -11.13 -24.97
CA HIS A 360 -5.16 -11.44 -23.66
C HIS A 360 -6.28 -10.44 -23.34
N TRP A 361 -7.40 -10.91 -22.77
CA TRP A 361 -8.62 -10.13 -22.55
C TRP A 361 -8.43 -8.83 -21.75
N VAL A 362 -7.35 -8.72 -20.97
CA VAL A 362 -7.03 -7.49 -20.22
C VAL A 362 -6.80 -6.31 -21.16
N PHE A 363 -6.34 -6.58 -22.38
CA PHE A 363 -6.03 -5.59 -23.41
C PHE A 363 -7.17 -5.38 -24.42
N ASP A 364 -8.35 -6.00 -24.23
CA ASP A 364 -9.48 -5.79 -25.12
C ASP A 364 -9.80 -4.29 -25.26
N GLY A 365 -9.81 -3.76 -26.48
CA GLY A 365 -10.14 -2.37 -26.76
C GLY A 365 -9.03 -1.35 -26.44
N THR A 366 -7.81 -1.77 -26.12
CA THR A 366 -6.67 -0.85 -25.90
C THR A 366 -5.93 -0.47 -27.19
N ASP A 367 -6.10 -1.24 -28.26
CA ASP A 367 -5.30 -1.17 -29.51
C ASP A 367 -3.79 -1.36 -29.27
N LEU A 368 -3.42 -2.14 -28.24
CA LEU A 368 -2.03 -2.50 -27.96
C LEU A 368 -1.61 -3.76 -28.73
N TYR A 369 -0.45 -3.70 -29.38
CA TYR A 369 0.16 -4.80 -30.12
C TYR A 369 1.37 -5.37 -29.35
N TYR A 370 1.92 -6.49 -29.87
CA TYR A 370 3.13 -7.07 -29.30
C TYR A 370 4.30 -6.08 -29.42
N GLY A 371 4.99 -5.84 -28.31
CA GLY A 371 6.11 -4.89 -28.23
C GLY A 371 5.70 -3.45 -27.91
N ASP A 372 4.41 -3.11 -27.96
CA ASP A 372 3.94 -1.77 -27.62
C ASP A 372 4.15 -1.47 -26.14
N MET A 373 4.19 -0.17 -25.83
CA MET A 373 4.36 0.33 -24.47
C MET A 373 3.13 1.09 -24.00
N PHE A 374 2.73 0.87 -22.75
CA PHE A 374 1.68 1.64 -22.09
C PHE A 374 2.09 2.09 -20.69
N GLY A 375 1.46 3.15 -20.18
CA GLY A 375 1.73 3.69 -18.85
C GLY A 375 3.09 4.38 -18.69
N ALA A 376 3.84 4.57 -19.79
CA ALA A 376 5.06 5.37 -19.83
C ALA A 376 4.78 6.87 -19.64
N GLU A 377 5.72 7.75 -19.95
CA GLU A 377 5.48 9.21 -19.92
C GLU A 377 4.22 9.60 -20.73
N PRO A 378 3.33 10.48 -20.20
CA PRO A 378 3.47 11.23 -18.95
C PRO A 378 3.12 10.43 -17.70
N SER A 379 2.41 9.32 -17.80
CA SER A 379 1.84 8.53 -16.70
C SER A 379 2.86 7.93 -15.73
N ARG A 380 3.96 7.38 -16.25
CA ARG A 380 5.05 6.73 -15.48
C ARG A 380 4.51 5.87 -14.33
N ILE A 381 3.68 4.87 -14.68
CA ILE A 381 3.09 3.95 -13.70
C ILE A 381 4.14 3.03 -13.06
N LEU A 382 5.27 2.82 -13.75
CA LEU A 382 6.47 2.18 -13.20
C LEU A 382 7.41 3.24 -12.67
N ALA A 383 7.19 3.57 -11.40
CA ALA A 383 8.07 4.38 -10.58
C ALA A 383 7.97 3.87 -9.14
N PHE A 384 9.02 4.08 -8.35
CA PHE A 384 9.16 3.58 -6.98
C PHE A 384 9.38 2.08 -6.95
N GLU A 385 8.33 1.28 -6.80
CA GLU A 385 8.47 -0.16 -6.59
C GLU A 385 7.50 -1.03 -7.41
N VAL A 386 7.97 -2.24 -7.71
CA VAL A 386 7.39 -3.21 -8.63
C VAL A 386 7.57 -4.64 -8.14
N ASP A 387 6.77 -5.55 -8.68
CA ASP A 387 6.89 -6.99 -8.46
C ASP A 387 7.25 -7.74 -9.76
N GLY A 388 7.83 -8.92 -9.60
CA GLY A 388 8.12 -9.85 -10.69
C GLY A 388 8.23 -11.29 -10.20
N VAL A 389 8.72 -12.17 -11.06
CA VAL A 389 9.08 -13.57 -10.77
C VAL A 389 10.33 -13.95 -11.54
N ASP A 390 10.94 -15.09 -11.22
CA ASP A 390 11.95 -15.71 -12.07
C ASP A 390 11.32 -16.19 -13.38
N TYR A 391 11.97 -15.91 -14.51
CA TYR A 391 11.37 -16.10 -15.84
C TYR A 391 12.38 -16.50 -16.91
N THR A 392 11.86 -17.01 -18.02
CA THR A 392 12.63 -17.31 -19.23
C THR A 392 11.81 -16.94 -20.46
N PHE A 393 12.50 -16.75 -21.59
CA PHE A 393 11.85 -16.53 -22.88
C PHE A 393 11.75 -17.82 -23.68
N ARG A 394 10.57 -18.08 -24.25
CA ARG A 394 10.36 -19.15 -25.24
C ARG A 394 9.65 -18.54 -26.43
N ASN A 395 10.26 -18.63 -27.61
CA ASN A 395 9.70 -18.10 -28.86
C ASN A 395 9.24 -16.63 -28.76
N GLY A 396 10.03 -15.78 -28.08
CA GLY A 396 9.71 -14.35 -27.91
C GLY A 396 8.71 -14.02 -26.79
N LEU A 397 8.14 -15.00 -26.08
CA LEU A 397 7.22 -14.76 -24.99
C LEU A 397 7.84 -15.08 -23.62
N PRO A 398 7.55 -14.29 -22.57
CA PRO A 398 8.01 -14.55 -21.22
C PRO A 398 7.14 -15.64 -20.56
N TYR A 399 7.81 -16.50 -19.79
CA TYR A 399 7.20 -17.56 -18.99
C TYR A 399 7.88 -17.63 -17.62
N PRO A 400 7.12 -17.80 -16.52
CA PRO A 400 7.72 -18.07 -15.22
C PRO A 400 8.54 -19.37 -15.26
N THR A 401 9.64 -19.42 -14.52
CA THR A 401 10.39 -20.67 -14.31
C THR A 401 9.77 -21.52 -13.20
N TYR A 402 8.93 -20.91 -12.36
CA TYR A 402 8.28 -21.48 -11.18
C TYR A 402 9.22 -21.83 -10.01
N LYS A 403 10.52 -21.51 -10.12
CA LYS A 403 11.51 -21.82 -9.07
C LYS A 403 11.31 -21.02 -7.78
N ASP A 404 10.68 -19.87 -7.88
CA ASP A 404 10.37 -18.92 -6.82
C ASP A 404 8.97 -19.13 -6.21
N GLY A 405 8.29 -20.23 -6.54
CA GLY A 405 6.95 -20.53 -6.04
C GLY A 405 5.81 -19.84 -6.80
N ALA A 406 6.10 -19.22 -7.95
CA ALA A 406 5.08 -18.74 -8.87
C ALA A 406 4.11 -19.89 -9.27
N PRO A 407 2.78 -19.67 -9.28
CA PRO A 407 1.82 -20.70 -9.67
C PRO A 407 1.93 -21.10 -11.14
N GLN A 408 1.65 -22.38 -11.44
CA GLN A 408 1.70 -22.92 -12.80
C GLN A 408 0.73 -22.25 -13.78
N SER A 409 -0.34 -21.63 -13.28
CA SER A 409 -1.33 -20.90 -14.07
C SER A 409 -0.95 -19.43 -14.34
N LEU A 410 0.22 -18.98 -13.89
CA LEU A 410 0.64 -17.59 -14.02
C LEU A 410 1.00 -17.25 -15.46
N GLU A 411 0.32 -16.26 -16.02
CA GLU A 411 0.60 -15.67 -17.32
C GLU A 411 1.24 -14.30 -17.15
N ILE A 412 2.48 -14.14 -17.63
CA ILE A 412 3.14 -12.85 -17.73
C ILE A 412 2.65 -12.15 -19.01
N LEU A 413 2.02 -10.99 -18.84
CA LEU A 413 1.34 -10.27 -19.93
C LEU A 413 2.17 -9.11 -20.48
N ALA A 414 2.84 -8.39 -19.59
CA ALA A 414 3.69 -7.26 -19.93
C ALA A 414 4.84 -7.13 -18.92
N MET A 415 5.98 -6.57 -19.35
CA MET A 415 7.19 -6.48 -18.51
C MET A 415 7.99 -5.20 -18.76
N ALA A 416 8.80 -4.82 -17.78
CA ALA A 416 9.84 -3.81 -17.93
C ALA A 416 11.08 -4.17 -17.09
N PRO A 417 12.30 -3.74 -17.48
CA PRO A 417 13.49 -3.94 -16.66
C PRO A 417 13.34 -3.26 -15.29
N ALA A 418 13.80 -3.93 -14.25
CA ALA A 418 13.83 -3.42 -12.90
C ALA A 418 15.05 -3.93 -12.14
N VAL A 419 15.38 -3.34 -10.99
CA VAL A 419 16.56 -3.73 -10.20
C VAL A 419 16.20 -3.81 -8.74
N ARG A 420 16.89 -4.65 -7.99
CA ARG A 420 16.56 -4.84 -6.56
C ARG A 420 17.10 -3.71 -5.67
N GLY A 421 18.02 -2.89 -6.16
CA GLY A 421 18.59 -1.75 -5.43
C GLY A 421 19.56 -0.95 -6.31
N GLU A 422 20.09 0.13 -5.75
CA GLU A 422 21.09 0.97 -6.43
C GLU A 422 22.45 0.25 -6.53
N PRO A 423 23.15 0.38 -7.67
CA PRO A 423 24.46 -0.24 -7.88
C PRO A 423 25.52 0.32 -6.91
N MET A 424 26.47 -0.53 -6.56
CA MET A 424 27.51 -0.27 -5.56
C MET A 424 28.92 -0.46 -6.17
N PRO A 425 29.86 0.50 -6.00
CA PRO A 425 29.68 1.83 -5.42
C PRO A 425 28.83 2.74 -6.34
N PRO A 426 28.15 3.76 -5.79
CA PRO A 426 27.38 4.70 -6.59
C PRO A 426 28.31 5.45 -7.55
N ARG A 427 27.88 5.62 -8.81
CA ARG A 427 28.64 6.39 -9.80
C ARG A 427 28.67 7.90 -9.48
N HIS A 428 27.64 8.41 -8.79
CA HIS A 428 27.47 9.84 -8.51
C HIS A 428 27.10 10.10 -7.03
N GLY A 429 28.09 10.04 -6.14
CA GLY A 429 27.98 10.53 -4.76
C GLY A 429 27.25 9.63 -3.75
N ASN A 430 26.96 10.18 -2.56
CA ASN A 430 26.55 9.43 -1.36
C ASN A 430 25.03 9.36 -1.09
N LEU A 431 24.17 9.99 -1.91
CA LEU A 431 22.73 10.01 -1.65
C LEU A 431 22.09 8.70 -2.12
N ARG A 432 21.93 7.77 -1.18
CA ARG A 432 21.27 6.49 -1.40
C ARG A 432 19.88 6.53 -0.80
N MET A 433 18.88 6.12 -1.58
CA MET A 433 17.55 5.86 -1.03
C MET A 433 17.24 4.37 -0.95
N ASN A 434 18.02 3.53 -1.66
CA ASN A 434 17.89 2.09 -1.55
C ASN A 434 19.15 1.34 -2.02
N PRO A 435 20.21 1.27 -1.20
CA PRO A 435 21.38 0.48 -1.54
C PRO A 435 21.02 -1.01 -1.64
N MET A 436 21.66 -1.73 -2.57
CA MET A 436 21.64 -3.21 -2.59
C MET A 436 22.01 -3.86 -1.24
N THR A 437 22.74 -3.15 -0.37
CA THR A 437 23.12 -3.63 0.98
C THR A 437 22.00 -3.51 2.02
N ASP A 438 21.00 -2.66 1.77
CA ASP A 438 19.85 -2.44 2.67
C ASP A 438 18.68 -3.39 2.34
N ILE A 439 18.69 -3.98 1.14
CA ILE A 439 17.92 -5.20 0.86
C ILE A 439 18.36 -6.23 1.89
N PRO A 440 17.43 -6.89 2.58
CA PRO A 440 17.70 -7.60 3.84
C PRO A 440 18.87 -8.57 3.70
N THR A 441 20.06 -8.09 4.06
CA THR A 441 21.31 -8.81 4.26
C THR A 441 21.81 -9.63 3.06
N LYS A 442 22.67 -9.04 2.22
CA LYS A 442 23.60 -9.80 1.34
C LYS A 442 24.25 -10.99 2.07
N ASN A 443 24.49 -10.88 3.39
CA ASN A 443 25.06 -11.94 4.22
C ASN A 443 24.06 -13.00 4.72
N ALA A 444 22.76 -12.72 4.83
CA ALA A 444 21.76 -13.73 5.21
C ALA A 444 21.03 -14.32 3.99
N TRP A 445 21.22 -13.72 2.81
CA TRP A 445 20.67 -14.22 1.56
C TRP A 445 20.97 -15.71 1.30
N PRO A 446 22.20 -16.22 1.45
CA PRO A 446 22.48 -17.64 1.23
C PRO A 446 21.85 -18.57 2.28
N ILE A 447 21.53 -18.02 3.47
CA ILE A 447 20.85 -18.76 4.55
C ILE A 447 19.36 -18.91 4.22
N PHE A 448 18.78 -17.92 3.54
CA PHE A 448 17.34 -17.83 3.33
C PHE A 448 16.89 -18.02 1.86
N TYR A 449 17.80 -18.12 0.88
CA TYR A 449 17.51 -18.26 -0.55
C TYR A 449 18.56 -19.11 -1.29
N ASP A 450 18.16 -19.91 -2.29
CA ASP A 450 19.05 -20.63 -3.22
C ASP A 450 19.32 -19.83 -4.52
N ILE A 451 19.65 -18.54 -4.42
CA ILE A 451 20.03 -17.71 -5.58
C ILE A 451 21.49 -17.27 -5.41
N PRO A 452 22.38 -17.53 -6.40
CA PRO A 452 23.74 -16.98 -6.43
C PRO A 452 23.74 -15.45 -6.33
N GLU A 453 24.72 -14.89 -5.63
CA GLU A 453 24.79 -13.45 -5.34
C GLU A 453 24.79 -12.59 -6.62
N GLU A 454 25.44 -13.06 -7.69
CA GLU A 454 25.48 -12.37 -8.99
C GLU A 454 24.10 -12.23 -9.68
N CYS A 455 23.10 -13.03 -9.29
CA CYS A 455 21.75 -12.97 -9.85
C CYS A 455 20.84 -11.99 -9.10
N LEU A 456 21.35 -11.28 -8.10
CA LEU A 456 20.56 -10.43 -7.20
C LEU A 456 20.35 -9.00 -7.68
N GLU A 457 21.15 -8.50 -8.62
CA GLU A 457 21.05 -7.11 -9.03
C GLU A 457 19.82 -6.85 -9.91
N TYR A 458 19.59 -7.72 -10.89
CA TYR A 458 18.61 -7.49 -11.96
C TYR A 458 17.33 -8.30 -11.76
N GLY A 459 16.21 -7.67 -12.10
CA GLY A 459 14.89 -8.27 -12.12
C GLY A 459 14.02 -7.66 -13.22
N ALA A 460 12.71 -7.83 -13.09
CA ALA A 460 11.75 -7.22 -13.98
C ALA A 460 10.47 -6.85 -13.23
N ALA A 461 9.91 -5.70 -13.57
CA ALA A 461 8.52 -5.40 -13.29
C ALA A 461 7.66 -6.27 -14.21
N MET A 462 6.58 -6.87 -13.69
CA MET A 462 5.66 -7.67 -14.49
C MET A 462 4.20 -7.31 -14.20
N MET A 463 3.36 -7.37 -15.22
CA MET A 463 1.90 -7.44 -15.07
C MET A 463 1.44 -8.85 -15.42
N SER A 464 0.61 -9.45 -14.57
CA SER A 464 0.25 -10.86 -14.70
C SER A 464 -1.21 -11.17 -14.35
N VAL A 465 -1.66 -12.32 -14.83
CA VAL A 465 -2.91 -12.95 -14.42
C VAL A 465 -2.64 -14.39 -14.02
N MET A 466 -3.34 -14.87 -12.99
CA MET A 466 -3.33 -16.27 -12.61
C MET A 466 -4.71 -16.75 -12.16
N THR A 467 -4.92 -18.06 -12.19
CA THR A 467 -6.06 -18.72 -11.53
C THR A 467 -5.66 -19.20 -10.14
N SER A 468 -6.56 -19.07 -9.16
CA SER A 468 -6.36 -19.56 -7.80
C SER A 468 -7.64 -20.21 -7.31
N GLY A 469 -7.67 -21.55 -7.33
CA GLY A 469 -8.91 -22.33 -7.16
C GLY A 469 -9.95 -21.96 -8.22
N SER A 470 -11.14 -21.52 -7.80
CA SER A 470 -12.21 -21.12 -8.73
C SER A 470 -12.18 -19.63 -9.10
N GLY A 471 -11.27 -18.85 -8.51
CA GLY A 471 -11.13 -17.42 -8.73
C GLY A 471 -9.91 -17.06 -9.58
N GLN A 472 -9.78 -15.76 -9.89
CA GLN A 472 -8.64 -15.20 -10.62
C GLN A 472 -7.95 -14.09 -9.83
N VAL A 473 -6.65 -13.92 -10.06
CA VAL A 473 -5.88 -12.78 -9.57
C VAL A 473 -5.30 -12.04 -10.76
N PHE A 474 -5.62 -10.75 -10.89
CA PHE A 474 -4.91 -9.80 -11.72
C PHE A 474 -3.93 -9.04 -10.83
N ASN A 475 -2.66 -9.00 -11.20
CA ASN A 475 -1.64 -8.24 -10.50
C ASN A 475 -0.95 -7.29 -11.46
N SER A 476 -1.08 -5.98 -11.21
CA SER A 476 -0.38 -4.97 -12.00
C SER A 476 1.12 -4.98 -11.74
N GLY A 477 1.57 -5.45 -10.57
CA GLY A 477 2.97 -5.54 -10.17
C GLY A 477 3.68 -4.18 -10.07
N CYS A 478 2.96 -3.11 -9.73
CA CYS A 478 3.52 -1.77 -9.55
C CYS A 478 2.71 -0.91 -8.58
N CYS A 479 3.39 -0.16 -7.71
CA CYS A 479 2.73 0.72 -6.73
C CYS A 479 1.99 1.89 -7.40
N ASN A 480 2.53 2.45 -8.49
CA ASN A 480 2.06 3.72 -9.06
C ASN A 480 1.03 3.58 -10.19
N TRP A 481 0.29 2.46 -10.26
CA TRP A 481 -0.80 2.29 -11.25
C TRP A 481 -1.81 3.44 -11.23
N VAL A 482 -2.13 3.93 -10.03
CA VAL A 482 -3.06 5.06 -9.83
C VAL A 482 -2.62 6.35 -10.50
N THR A 483 -1.33 6.54 -10.79
CA THR A 483 -0.85 7.71 -11.50
C THR A 483 -1.38 7.73 -12.94
N GLY A 484 -1.53 6.57 -13.59
CA GLY A 484 -2.18 6.48 -14.89
C GLY A 484 -3.67 6.83 -14.83
N LEU A 485 -4.35 6.51 -13.73
CA LEU A 485 -5.75 6.91 -13.51
C LEU A 485 -5.87 8.42 -13.29
N LEU A 486 -4.98 9.01 -12.49
CA LEU A 486 -4.95 10.45 -12.22
C LEU A 486 -4.64 11.28 -13.47
N ARG A 487 -3.82 10.74 -14.38
CA ARG A 487 -3.40 11.41 -15.63
C ARG A 487 -4.25 11.00 -16.83
N GLU A 488 -5.37 10.31 -16.60
CA GLU A 488 -6.32 9.88 -17.63
C GLU A 488 -5.67 9.08 -18.78
N ASP A 489 -4.70 8.23 -18.45
CA ASP A 489 -4.07 7.32 -19.41
C ASP A 489 -5.09 6.32 -19.97
N LYS A 490 -5.37 6.43 -21.26
CA LYS A 490 -6.42 5.65 -21.92
C LYS A 490 -6.21 4.15 -21.80
N MET A 491 -4.97 3.68 -21.95
CA MET A 491 -4.66 2.25 -21.88
C MET A 491 -4.80 1.75 -20.45
N VAL A 492 -4.23 2.47 -19.47
CA VAL A 492 -4.33 2.10 -18.05
C VAL A 492 -5.78 2.07 -17.57
N MET A 493 -6.58 3.08 -17.92
CA MET A 493 -8.00 3.12 -17.58
C MET A 493 -8.79 1.99 -18.24
N THR A 494 -8.50 1.66 -19.50
CA THR A 494 -9.18 0.59 -20.24
C THR A 494 -8.85 -0.78 -19.63
N ILE A 495 -7.57 -1.06 -19.34
CA ILE A 495 -7.15 -2.28 -18.65
C ILE A 495 -7.83 -2.39 -17.27
N THR A 496 -7.87 -1.29 -16.51
CA THR A 496 -8.52 -1.24 -15.20
C THR A 496 -10.01 -1.61 -15.30
N LYS A 497 -10.72 -1.05 -16.28
CA LYS A 497 -12.13 -1.36 -16.56
C LYS A 497 -12.33 -2.81 -16.99
N ASN A 498 -11.50 -3.31 -17.90
CA ASN A 498 -11.56 -4.69 -18.38
C ASN A 498 -11.48 -5.70 -17.22
N VAL A 499 -10.56 -5.45 -16.27
CA VAL A 499 -10.39 -6.30 -15.08
C VAL A 499 -11.59 -6.19 -14.15
N LEU A 500 -12.01 -4.98 -13.77
CA LEU A 500 -13.15 -4.79 -12.87
C LEU A 500 -14.44 -5.38 -13.46
N ASP A 501 -14.73 -5.09 -14.73
CA ASP A 501 -15.93 -5.56 -15.41
C ASP A 501 -15.92 -7.08 -15.54
N ARG A 502 -14.77 -7.69 -15.84
CA ARG A 502 -14.68 -9.15 -15.88
C ARG A 502 -14.89 -9.76 -14.50
N PHE A 503 -14.26 -9.21 -13.47
CA PHE A 503 -14.29 -9.77 -12.11
C PHE A 503 -15.61 -9.54 -11.38
N THR A 504 -16.45 -8.63 -11.87
CA THR A 504 -17.78 -8.35 -11.31
C THR A 504 -18.93 -8.92 -12.13
N ARG A 505 -18.69 -9.48 -13.33
CA ARG A 505 -19.71 -10.15 -14.15
C ARG A 505 -20.21 -11.43 -13.47
N VAL A 506 -21.52 -11.61 -13.45
CA VAL A 506 -22.16 -12.87 -13.02
C VAL A 506 -21.93 -13.93 -14.09
N ALA A 507 -21.44 -15.11 -13.69
CA ALA A 507 -21.42 -16.29 -14.54
C ALA A 507 -22.87 -16.63 -14.96
N GLY A 508 -23.26 -16.28 -16.18
CA GLY A 508 -24.60 -16.51 -16.73
C GLY A 508 -25.21 -15.34 -17.52
N GLY A 509 -24.63 -14.14 -17.50
CA GLY A 509 -25.09 -13.03 -18.34
C GLY A 509 -24.58 -13.14 -19.77
N SER A 510 -25.39 -13.66 -20.69
CA SER A 510 -25.11 -13.60 -22.14
C SER A 510 -24.84 -12.15 -22.57
N LYS A 511 -23.77 -11.91 -23.33
CA LYS A 511 -23.59 -10.65 -24.09
C LYS A 511 -24.91 -10.34 -24.83
N PRO A 512 -25.43 -9.11 -24.82
CA PRO A 512 -26.40 -8.71 -25.82
C PRO A 512 -25.72 -8.92 -27.18
N ARG A 513 -26.33 -9.72 -28.05
CA ARG A 513 -25.90 -9.78 -29.45
C ARG A 513 -26.01 -8.37 -30.01
N ALA A 514 -24.89 -7.83 -30.49
CA ALA A 514 -24.92 -6.62 -31.30
C ALA A 514 -25.81 -6.92 -32.53
N GLY A 515 -26.88 -6.13 -32.67
CA GLY A 515 -27.69 -6.07 -33.88
C GLY A 515 -27.09 -5.09 -34.87
#